data_AF-A0A1Q3N9T1-F1
#
_entry.id   AF-A0A1Q3N9T1-F1
#
_cell.length_a   1.000
_cell.length_b   1.000
_cell.length_c   1.000
_cell.angle_alpha   90.00
_cell.angle_beta   90.00
_cell.angle_gamma   90.00
#
_symmetry.space_group_name_H-M   'P 1'
#
loop_
_entity.id
_entity.type
_entity.pdbx_description
1 polymer ?
#
loop_
_entity_poly.entity_id
_entity_poly.type
_entity_poly.pdbx_seq_one_letter_code
_entity_poly.pdbx_strand_id
1 'polypeptide(L)'
;DSLKIDGTKYDMDMDNKNAYLNAEIYPWGTNENAFARALYVAAGVGYLDNSYDLKKSVSNSNDTIKIDGSNYYAPGGSGSVKGHLNYDNQLAPYLGFGLNTPVYKNIGVFGEVGAYYTGNPTVDLKSEGLVKVGGTESGQAAADREADKIANKSKYEWMPVAKVGV
;
A
#
# COMPACT_ATOMS: atom_id res chain seq x y z
N ASP A 1 -12.55 -10.96 3.38
CA ASP A 1 -12.50 -11.15 4.84
C ASP A 1 -12.32 -9.83 5.55
N SER A 2 -12.91 -9.67 6.74
CA SER A 2 -12.83 -8.42 7.48
C SER A 2 -11.93 -8.50 8.70
N LEU A 3 -10.93 -7.63 8.76
CA LEU A 3 -10.00 -7.54 9.90
C LEU A 3 -10.55 -6.52 10.91
N LYS A 4 -10.65 -6.89 12.19
CA LYS A 4 -11.03 -5.96 13.27
C LYS A 4 -9.83 -5.69 14.18
N ILE A 5 -9.52 -4.42 14.38
CA ILE A 5 -8.46 -3.92 15.27
C ILE A 5 -9.04 -2.73 16.04
N ASP A 6 -9.02 -2.80 17.38
CA ASP A 6 -9.48 -1.72 18.28
C ASP A 6 -10.85 -1.13 17.89
N GLY A 7 -11.86 -2.00 17.73
CA GLY A 7 -13.23 -1.59 17.35
C GLY A 7 -13.40 -1.17 15.90
N THR A 8 -12.31 -1.01 15.15
CA THR A 8 -12.33 -0.62 13.75
C THR A 8 -12.21 -1.83 12.82
N LYS A 9 -13.15 -1.94 11.89
CA LYS A 9 -13.19 -2.97 10.85
C LYS A 9 -12.52 -2.45 9.56
N TYR A 10 -11.63 -3.25 9.00
CA TYR A 10 -10.93 -3.01 7.73
C TYR A 10 -11.31 -4.11 6.75
N ASP A 11 -11.80 -3.70 5.58
CA ASP A 11 -12.04 -4.55 4.42
C ASP A 11 -11.13 -4.03 3.29
N MET A 12 -10.45 -4.92 2.58
CA MET A 12 -9.54 -4.57 1.47
C MET A 12 -9.71 -5.59 0.34
N ASP A 13 -9.99 -5.07 -0.86
CA ASP A 13 -10.09 -5.83 -2.09
C ASP A 13 -9.06 -5.28 -3.09
N MET A 14 -8.38 -6.18 -3.81
CA MET A 14 -7.26 -5.83 -4.71
C MET A 14 -7.45 -6.57 -6.04
N ASP A 15 -7.38 -5.86 -7.15
CA ASP A 15 -7.27 -6.43 -8.51
C ASP A 15 -5.95 -5.98 -9.12
N ASN A 16 -5.09 -6.92 -9.50
CA ASN A 16 -3.71 -6.67 -9.87
C ASN A 16 -3.35 -7.36 -11.19
N LYS A 17 -3.03 -6.57 -12.22
CA LYS A 17 -2.52 -7.04 -13.50
C LYS A 17 -1.17 -6.38 -13.76
N ASN A 18 -0.12 -7.14 -13.47
CA ASN A 18 1.25 -6.64 -13.53
C ASN A 18 2.11 -7.54 -14.40
N ALA A 19 2.99 -6.94 -15.18
CA ALA A 19 4.09 -7.62 -15.85
C ALA A 19 5.36 -6.80 -15.61
N TYR A 20 6.47 -7.46 -15.25
CA TYR A 20 7.71 -6.75 -14.92
C TYR A 20 8.94 -7.43 -15.51
N LEU A 21 9.95 -6.62 -15.78
CA LEU A 21 11.26 -7.06 -16.23
C LEU A 21 12.33 -6.34 -15.41
N ASN A 22 13.02 -7.09 -14.57
CA ASN A 22 14.05 -6.57 -13.68
C ASN A 22 15.38 -7.28 -13.93
N ALA A 23 16.46 -6.54 -13.85
CA ALA A 23 17.79 -7.09 -13.66
C ALA A 23 18.05 -7.23 -12.16
N GLU A 24 18.46 -8.42 -11.73
CA GLU A 24 18.96 -8.66 -10.37
C GLU A 24 20.48 -8.59 -10.37
N ILE A 25 21.01 -7.65 -9.58
CA ILE A 25 22.45 -7.42 -9.44
C ILE A 25 22.85 -7.91 -8.07
N TYR A 26 23.75 -8.90 -8.02
CA TYR A 26 24.28 -9.48 -6.78
C TYR A 26 25.69 -8.91 -6.51
N PRO A 27 25.84 -7.80 -5.74
CA PRO A 27 27.13 -7.13 -5.59
C PRO A 27 28.19 -8.02 -4.94
N TRP A 28 27.74 -8.99 -4.15
CA TRP A 28 28.57 -9.97 -3.44
C TRP A 28 28.28 -11.41 -3.87
N GLY A 29 27.81 -11.63 -5.10
CA GLY A 29 27.40 -12.95 -5.61
C GLY A 29 28.48 -14.04 -5.55
N THR A 30 29.75 -13.68 -5.35
CA THR A 30 30.89 -14.61 -5.20
C THR A 30 31.50 -14.63 -3.79
N ASN A 31 30.92 -13.89 -2.83
CA ASN A 31 31.44 -13.83 -1.46
C ASN A 31 31.25 -15.17 -0.75
N GLU A 32 32.17 -15.55 0.13
CA GLU A 32 32.09 -16.80 0.92
C GLU A 32 30.90 -16.78 1.90
N ASN A 33 30.59 -15.60 2.47
CA ASN A 33 29.48 -15.40 3.37
C ASN A 33 28.15 -15.59 2.63
N ALA A 34 27.39 -16.61 3.04
CA ALA A 34 26.13 -16.99 2.39
C ALA A 34 25.08 -15.87 2.44
N PHE A 35 25.04 -15.08 3.51
CA PHE A 35 24.12 -13.95 3.62
C PHE A 35 24.47 -12.84 2.64
N ALA A 36 25.74 -12.41 2.60
CA ALA A 36 26.18 -11.38 1.66
C ALA A 36 25.92 -11.80 0.19
N ARG A 37 26.18 -13.06 -0.12
CA ARG A 37 25.96 -13.65 -1.45
C ARG A 37 24.49 -13.69 -1.87
N ALA A 38 23.57 -13.80 -0.92
CA ALA A 38 22.14 -13.84 -1.18
C ALA A 38 21.52 -12.46 -1.47
N LEU A 39 22.21 -11.37 -1.11
CA LEU A 39 21.68 -10.02 -1.29
C LEU A 39 21.77 -9.57 -2.75
N TYR A 40 20.67 -9.01 -3.25
CA TYR A 40 20.62 -8.42 -4.57
C TYR A 40 19.86 -7.09 -4.58
N VAL A 41 20.16 -6.29 -5.61
CA VAL A 41 19.41 -5.10 -6.00
C VAL A 41 18.66 -5.45 -7.28
N ALA A 42 17.35 -5.23 -7.29
CA ALA A 42 16.52 -5.36 -8.47
C ALA A 42 16.27 -3.98 -9.08
N ALA A 43 16.56 -3.81 -10.36
CA ALA A 43 16.26 -2.58 -11.09
C ALA A 43 15.63 -2.91 -12.44
N GLY A 44 14.56 -2.20 -12.81
CA GLY A 44 13.83 -2.53 -14.03
C GLY A 44 12.61 -1.67 -14.27
N VAL A 45 11.64 -2.23 -14.95
CA VAL A 45 10.37 -1.58 -15.29
C VAL A 45 9.21 -2.57 -15.20
N GLY A 46 8.00 -2.06 -14.97
CA GLY A 46 6.78 -2.84 -15.02
C GLY A 46 5.62 -2.15 -15.73
N TYR A 47 4.79 -2.94 -16.38
CA TYR A 47 3.41 -2.61 -16.70
C TYR A 47 2.57 -2.88 -15.45
N LEU A 48 1.77 -1.90 -15.05
CA LEU A 48 0.96 -1.93 -13.84
C LEU A 48 -0.48 -1.49 -14.15
N ASP A 49 -1.44 -2.35 -13.85
CA ASP A 49 -2.87 -2.04 -13.79
C ASP A 49 -3.36 -2.62 -12.46
N ASN A 50 -3.40 -1.77 -11.42
CA ASN A 50 -3.71 -2.16 -10.05
C ASN A 50 -4.83 -1.30 -9.47
N SER A 51 -5.91 -1.95 -9.06
CA SER A 51 -7.03 -1.32 -8.36
C SER A 51 -7.10 -1.81 -6.92
N TYR A 52 -7.34 -0.89 -6.00
CA TYR A 52 -7.43 -1.13 -4.56
C TYR A 52 -8.68 -0.48 -3.99
N ASP A 53 -9.60 -1.31 -3.50
CA ASP A 53 -10.74 -0.87 -2.73
C ASP A 53 -10.48 -1.12 -1.24
N LEU A 54 -10.48 -0.04 -0.45
CA LEU A 54 -10.31 -0.11 1.00
C LEU A 54 -11.52 0.47 1.69
N LYS A 55 -11.98 -0.20 2.74
CA LYS A 55 -13.03 0.32 3.62
C LYS A 55 -12.59 0.20 5.06
N LYS A 56 -12.63 1.32 5.77
CA LYS A 56 -12.45 1.42 7.21
C LYS A 56 -13.77 1.81 7.84
N SER A 57 -14.23 1.09 8.86
CA SER A 57 -15.52 1.37 9.49
C SER A 57 -15.51 1.13 11.00
N VAL A 58 -16.30 1.93 11.72
CA VAL A 58 -16.54 1.82 13.15
C VAL A 58 -18.02 1.57 13.40
N SER A 59 -18.33 0.84 14.47
CA SER A 59 -19.71 0.46 14.84
C SER A 59 -20.07 0.85 16.28
N ASN A 60 -19.33 1.80 16.84
CA ASN A 60 -19.57 2.40 18.15
C ASN A 60 -19.22 3.89 18.10
N SER A 61 -19.91 4.72 18.88
CA SER A 61 -19.65 6.16 19.01
C SER A 61 -18.35 6.50 19.73
N ASN A 62 -17.78 5.57 20.50
CA ASN A 62 -16.52 5.77 21.22
C ASN A 62 -15.29 5.43 20.36
N ASP A 63 -15.47 4.67 19.28
CA ASP A 63 -14.38 4.29 18.38
C ASP A 63 -14.08 5.44 17.42
N THR A 64 -12.82 5.58 17.04
CA THR A 64 -12.39 6.67 16.16
C THR A 64 -11.62 6.20 14.95
N ILE A 65 -11.80 6.91 13.84
CA ILE A 65 -11.03 6.76 12.62
C ILE A 65 -10.17 8.01 12.45
N LYS A 66 -8.87 7.82 12.24
CA LYS A 66 -7.96 8.89 11.87
C LYS A 66 -8.02 9.14 10.37
N ILE A 67 -8.36 10.36 9.97
CA ILE A 67 -8.41 10.84 8.58
C ILE A 67 -7.64 12.17 8.54
N ASP A 68 -6.72 12.32 7.58
CA ASP A 68 -5.94 13.56 7.45
C ASP A 68 -5.30 14.04 8.77
N GLY A 69 -4.72 13.10 9.53
CA GLY A 69 -4.09 13.40 10.81
C GLY A 69 -5.03 13.69 11.99
N SER A 70 -6.33 13.83 11.78
CA SER A 70 -7.33 14.14 12.81
C SER A 70 -8.22 12.94 13.14
N ASN A 71 -8.72 12.86 14.37
CA ASN A 71 -9.62 11.78 14.80
C ASN A 71 -11.09 12.14 14.53
N TYR A 72 -11.85 11.18 14.02
CA TYR A 72 -13.27 11.28 13.74
C TYR A 72 -14.01 10.14 14.42
N TYR A 73 -15.17 10.42 15.01
CA TYR A 73 -16.04 9.43 15.63
C TYR A 73 -17.38 9.39 14.91
N ALA A 74 -18.21 8.39 15.24
CA ALA A 74 -19.52 8.19 14.63
C ALA A 74 -20.67 8.50 15.61
N PRO A 75 -21.23 9.73 15.63
CA PRO A 75 -22.32 10.08 16.54
C PRO A 75 -23.56 9.19 16.40
N GLY A 76 -23.85 8.73 15.18
CA GLY A 76 -24.97 7.82 14.88
C GLY A 76 -24.71 6.35 15.24
N GLY A 77 -23.59 6.05 15.92
CA GLY A 77 -23.21 4.68 16.30
C GLY A 77 -22.53 3.88 15.19
N SER A 78 -22.49 4.36 13.96
CA SER A 78 -21.71 3.75 12.87
C SER A 78 -21.20 4.79 11.89
N GLY A 79 -19.98 4.59 11.38
CA GLY A 79 -19.38 5.46 10.38
C GLY A 79 -18.31 4.72 9.58
N SER A 80 -18.00 5.21 8.38
CA SER A 80 -17.00 4.58 7.52
C SER A 80 -16.29 5.55 6.59
N VAL A 81 -15.11 5.15 6.14
CA VAL A 81 -14.37 5.76 5.02
C VAL A 81 -14.09 4.64 4.02
N LYS A 82 -14.51 4.84 2.77
CA LYS A 82 -14.18 4.00 1.63
C LYS A 82 -13.19 4.75 0.76
N GLY A 83 -12.19 4.05 0.24
CA GLY A 83 -11.22 4.59 -0.69
C GLY A 83 -11.03 3.66 -1.86
N HIS A 84 -11.04 4.22 -3.05
CA HIS A 84 -10.68 3.53 -4.29
C HIS A 84 -9.38 4.15 -4.80
N LEU A 85 -8.33 3.35 -4.99
CA LEU A 85 -7.06 3.78 -5.57
C LEU A 85 -6.77 2.97 -6.82
N ASN A 86 -6.36 3.64 -7.89
CA ASN A 86 -5.98 3.01 -9.14
C ASN A 86 -4.59 3.48 -9.60
N TYR A 87 -3.70 2.53 -9.85
CA TYR A 87 -2.39 2.73 -10.47
C TYR A 87 -2.42 2.12 -11.87
N ASP A 88 -2.36 2.97 -12.90
CA ASP A 88 -2.33 2.54 -14.30
C ASP A 88 -1.10 3.16 -14.97
N ASN A 89 -0.09 2.33 -15.20
CA ASN A 89 1.16 2.73 -15.81
C ASN A 89 1.61 1.68 -16.82
N GLN A 90 1.76 2.11 -18.08
CA GLN A 90 2.29 1.23 -19.11
C GLN A 90 3.77 0.88 -18.89
N LEU A 91 4.54 1.79 -18.30
CA LEU A 91 5.95 1.62 -17.99
C LEU A 91 6.31 2.42 -16.73
N ALA A 92 6.42 1.74 -15.60
CA ALA A 92 6.82 2.30 -14.31
C ALA A 92 8.24 1.81 -13.94
N PRO A 93 9.22 2.71 -13.75
CA PRO A 93 10.53 2.35 -13.23
C PRO A 93 10.45 1.65 -11.88
N TYR A 94 11.27 0.63 -11.66
CA TYR A 94 11.30 -0.16 -10.44
C TYR A 94 12.68 -0.16 -9.80
N LEU A 95 12.70 -0.06 -8.48
CA LEU A 95 13.88 -0.34 -7.66
C LEU A 95 13.47 -1.18 -6.45
N GLY A 96 14.22 -2.26 -6.21
CA GLY A 96 14.00 -3.16 -5.10
C GLY A 96 15.29 -3.73 -4.53
N PHE A 97 15.17 -4.29 -3.34
CA PHE A 97 16.21 -4.99 -2.61
C PHE A 97 15.66 -6.32 -2.15
N GLY A 98 16.43 -7.38 -2.34
CA GLY A 98 15.99 -8.70 -1.93
C GLY A 98 17.10 -9.56 -1.39
N LEU A 99 16.65 -10.67 -0.81
CA LEU A 99 17.49 -11.79 -0.42
C LEU A 99 17.01 -13.03 -1.18
N ASN A 100 17.94 -13.80 -1.71
CA ASN A 100 17.68 -15.08 -2.35
C ASN A 100 18.57 -16.15 -1.71
N THR A 101 17.97 -17.05 -0.95
CA THR A 101 18.69 -18.10 -0.22
C THR A 101 18.37 -19.48 -0.79
N PRO A 102 19.35 -20.24 -1.30
CA PRO A 102 19.14 -21.62 -1.70
C PRO A 102 18.84 -22.49 -0.48
N VAL A 103 17.71 -23.20 -0.48
CA VAL A 103 17.34 -24.17 0.58
C VAL A 103 17.80 -25.57 0.20
N TYR A 104 17.69 -25.91 -1.09
CA TYR A 104 18.21 -27.13 -1.69
C TYR A 104 19.01 -26.80 -2.96
N LYS A 105 19.66 -27.81 -3.55
CA LYS A 105 20.50 -27.65 -4.75
C LYS A 105 19.77 -27.02 -5.95
N ASN A 106 18.43 -27.13 -5.99
CA ASN A 106 17.59 -26.69 -7.10
C ASN A 106 16.41 -25.81 -6.66
N ILE A 107 16.24 -25.53 -5.36
CA ILE A 107 15.10 -24.80 -4.82
C ILE A 107 15.64 -23.71 -3.90
N GLY A 108 15.25 -22.47 -4.17
CA GLY A 108 15.53 -21.31 -3.34
C GLY A 108 14.29 -20.84 -2.61
N VAL A 109 14.48 -19.83 -1.78
CA VAL A 109 13.40 -18.95 -1.35
C VAL A 109 13.92 -17.53 -1.46
N PHE A 110 13.03 -16.60 -1.78
CA PHE A 110 13.41 -15.20 -1.85
C PHE A 110 12.38 -14.31 -1.17
N GLY A 111 12.86 -13.15 -0.73
CA GLY A 111 12.04 -12.02 -0.33
C GLY A 111 12.56 -10.77 -1.01
N GLU A 112 11.66 -9.95 -1.54
CA GLU A 112 11.99 -8.68 -2.19
C GLU A 112 11.07 -7.58 -1.67
N VAL A 113 11.64 -6.42 -1.36
CA VAL A 113 10.91 -5.18 -1.10
C VAL A 113 11.38 -4.12 -2.07
N GLY A 114 10.46 -3.33 -2.60
CA GLY A 114 10.80 -2.28 -3.56
C GLY A 114 9.65 -1.32 -3.77
N ALA A 115 9.80 -0.45 -4.76
CA ALA A 115 8.75 0.45 -5.18
C ALA A 115 8.82 0.72 -6.68
N TYR A 116 7.65 0.87 -7.28
CA TYR A 116 7.50 1.40 -8.63
C TYR A 116 7.29 2.90 -8.57
N TYR A 117 7.95 3.65 -9.45
CA TYR A 117 7.63 5.05 -9.69
C TYR A 117 6.46 5.12 -10.68
N THR A 118 5.26 5.31 -10.15
CA THR A 118 3.99 5.29 -10.89
C THR A 118 3.45 6.68 -11.17
N GLY A 119 3.97 7.71 -10.49
CA GLY A 119 3.20 8.93 -10.30
C GLY A 119 2.04 8.69 -9.34
N ASN A 120 1.29 9.75 -9.04
CA ASN A 120 0.18 9.66 -8.09
C ASN A 120 -0.95 8.78 -8.64
N PRO A 121 -1.57 7.92 -7.82
CA PRO A 121 -2.72 7.14 -8.23
C PRO A 121 -3.95 8.03 -8.44
N THR A 122 -4.89 7.53 -9.24
CA THR A 122 -6.26 8.06 -9.20
C THR A 122 -6.88 7.63 -7.88
N VAL A 123 -7.52 8.56 -7.17
CA VAL A 123 -8.07 8.30 -5.83
C VAL A 123 -9.47 8.90 -5.69
N ASP A 124 -10.38 8.13 -5.10
CA ASP A 124 -11.70 8.56 -4.66
C ASP A 124 -11.90 8.15 -3.20
N LEU A 125 -12.13 9.12 -2.31
CA LEU A 125 -12.39 8.85 -0.89
C LEU A 125 -13.79 9.33 -0.51
N LYS A 126 -14.58 8.43 0.09
CA LYS A 126 -15.95 8.69 0.54
C LYS A 126 -16.11 8.37 2.01
N SER A 127 -16.60 9.32 2.78
CA SER A 127 -16.78 9.23 4.21
C SER A 127 -18.25 9.40 4.58
N GLU A 128 -18.76 8.50 5.41
CA GLU A 128 -20.17 8.45 5.81
C GLU A 128 -20.26 8.39 7.35
N GLY A 129 -21.09 9.25 7.94
CA GLY A 129 -21.44 9.18 9.37
C GLY A 129 -20.33 9.59 10.34
N LEU A 130 -19.28 10.29 9.88
CA LEU A 130 -18.13 10.66 10.69
C LEU A 130 -18.04 12.17 10.96
N VAL A 131 -17.71 12.53 12.21
CA VAL A 131 -17.52 13.92 12.67
C VAL A 131 -16.23 14.04 13.49
N LYS A 132 -15.53 15.16 13.35
CA LYS A 132 -14.26 15.41 14.02
C LYS A 132 -14.42 15.43 15.54
N VAL A 133 -13.53 14.72 16.25
CA VAL A 133 -13.45 14.79 17.72
C VAL A 133 -13.03 16.20 18.13
N GLY A 134 -13.83 16.85 18.97
CA GLY A 134 -13.56 18.21 19.44
C GLY A 134 -13.74 19.30 18.38
N GLY A 135 -14.46 19.04 17.29
CA GLY A 135 -14.75 20.01 16.23
C GLY A 135 -16.06 19.74 15.50
N THR A 136 -16.32 20.50 14.43
CA THR A 136 -17.56 20.41 13.62
C THR A 136 -17.32 19.95 12.19
N GLU A 137 -16.06 19.70 11.82
CA GLU A 137 -15.67 19.25 10.50
C GLU A 137 -16.22 17.84 10.20
N SER A 138 -16.81 17.69 9.01
CA SER A 138 -17.29 16.39 8.53
C SER A 138 -16.13 15.49 8.11
N GLY A 139 -16.32 14.18 8.26
CA GLY A 139 -15.35 13.20 7.77
C GLY A 139 -15.13 13.29 6.26
N GLN A 140 -16.11 13.75 5.47
CA GLN A 140 -15.96 13.92 4.02
C GLN A 140 -14.97 15.03 3.69
N ALA A 141 -15.05 16.19 4.35
CA ALA A 141 -14.09 17.27 4.10
C ALA A 141 -12.64 16.86 4.39
N ALA A 142 -12.43 15.98 5.37
CA ALA A 142 -11.12 15.41 5.66
C ALA A 142 -10.70 14.34 4.64
N ALA A 143 -11.65 13.53 4.17
CA ALA A 143 -11.43 12.56 3.11
C ALA A 143 -11.03 13.26 1.80
N ASP A 144 -11.70 14.35 1.43
CA ASP A 144 -11.36 15.15 0.24
C ASP A 144 -9.93 15.68 0.31
N ARG A 145 -9.51 16.22 1.46
CA ARG A 145 -8.12 16.67 1.65
C ARG A 145 -7.10 15.55 1.62
N GLU A 146 -7.43 14.38 2.15
CA GLU A 146 -6.53 13.23 2.07
C GLU A 146 -6.44 12.72 0.63
N ALA A 147 -7.55 12.71 -0.12
CA ALA A 147 -7.58 12.37 -1.54
C ALA A 147 -6.71 13.35 -2.35
N ASP A 148 -6.83 14.65 -2.11
CA ASP A 148 -5.97 15.67 -2.74
C ASP A 148 -4.49 15.43 -2.44
N LYS A 149 -4.14 15.02 -1.20
CA LYS A 149 -2.77 14.70 -0.83
C LYS A 149 -2.27 13.46 -1.57
N ILE A 150 -3.09 12.42 -1.67
CA ILE A 150 -2.78 11.17 -2.38
C ILE A 150 -2.59 11.45 -3.88
N ALA A 151 -3.42 12.31 -4.45
CA ALA A 151 -3.39 12.66 -5.87
C ALA A 151 -2.23 13.61 -6.26
N ASN A 152 -1.64 14.37 -5.33
CA ASN A 152 -0.71 15.45 -5.69
C ASN A 152 0.63 15.46 -4.95
N LYS A 153 0.83 14.69 -3.87
CA LYS A 153 2.11 14.69 -3.15
C LYS A 153 3.08 13.66 -3.72
N SER A 154 4.34 14.07 -3.87
CA SER A 154 5.44 13.22 -4.34
C SER A 154 5.61 11.91 -3.56
N LYS A 155 5.25 11.89 -2.27
CA LYS A 155 5.27 10.66 -1.46
C LYS A 155 4.43 9.53 -2.07
N TYR A 156 3.30 9.87 -2.70
CA TYR A 156 2.37 8.90 -3.27
C TYR A 156 2.65 8.63 -4.75
N GLU A 157 3.74 9.17 -5.31
CA GLU A 157 4.21 8.79 -6.64
C GLU A 157 4.89 7.41 -6.68
N TRP A 158 5.14 6.83 -5.51
CA TRP A 158 5.80 5.55 -5.34
C TRP A 158 4.81 4.51 -4.85
N MET A 159 4.61 3.45 -5.63
CA MET A 159 3.81 2.29 -5.26
C MET A 159 4.72 1.24 -4.59
N PRO A 160 4.65 1.06 -3.26
CA PRO A 160 5.48 0.08 -2.56
C PRO A 160 5.02 -1.34 -2.86
N VAL A 161 5.99 -2.26 -2.95
CA VAL A 161 5.76 -3.69 -3.18
C VAL A 161 6.61 -4.50 -2.23
N ALA A 162 6.02 -5.56 -1.68
CA ALA A 162 6.72 -6.58 -0.94
C ALA A 162 6.23 -7.94 -1.43
N LYS A 163 7.14 -8.87 -1.71
CA LYS A 163 6.83 -10.21 -2.20
C LYS A 163 7.81 -11.23 -1.65
N VAL A 164 7.32 -12.46 -1.52
CA VAL A 164 8.09 -13.64 -1.14
C VAL A 164 7.78 -14.77 -2.11
N GLY A 165 8.73 -15.68 -2.31
CA GLY A 165 8.56 -16.81 -3.22
C GLY A 165 9.57 -17.92 -3.00
N VAL A 166 9.48 -18.95 -3.84
CA VAL A 166 10.25 -20.20 -3.85
C VAL A 166 10.86 -20.40 -5.24
#